data_AF-A0A928FQ75-F1
#
_entry.id   AF-A0A928FQ75-F1
#
_cell.length_a   1.000
_cell.length_b   1.000
_cell.length_c   1.000
_cell.angle_alpha   90.00
_cell.angle_beta   90.00
_cell.angle_gamma   90.00
#
_symmetry.space_group_name_H-M   'P 1'
#
loop_
_entity.id
_entity.type
_entity.pdbx_description
1 polymer ?
#
loop_
_entity_poly.entity_id
_entity_poly.type
_entity_poly.pdbx_seq_one_letter_code
_entity_poly.pdbx_strand_id
1 'polypeptide(L)'
;MFTDNKRVQVYKEKRIFMNIKFKKWGLGESPRTDLAIETHEFNVESGKDDGIKVETYMSSGVEITKATVYAGKGEKESGKRAGVYITADVGTLYLKTSSEFESIAITVSRIISELIPKDDGCVLVAGIGNAEIISDAVGPETVSKVIATRHIKKMKEDIYHSLNLKETVTVQTDVMGNTGIESAEIVSALVEKIKPKCVIAVDSLASRKLSRLASTVQISNSGIMPGAGVANRRLELNEETVGVPVIAIGVPTVVDAFTLIRDLLTENANIELLREQNNFYVAPKESGRIIKDASKLLAASINMALHGLTLSEVTELQQ
;
A
#
# COMPACT_ATOMS: atom_id res chain seq x y z
N MET A 1 40.85 33.12 -5.99
CA MET A 1 40.24 31.88 -6.53
C MET A 1 40.77 30.66 -5.78
N PHE A 2 40.28 30.35 -4.57
CA PHE A 2 40.55 29.09 -3.86
C PHE A 2 39.59 28.98 -2.67
N THR A 3 38.29 28.75 -2.87
CA THR A 3 37.37 28.59 -1.71
C THR A 3 36.21 27.59 -1.86
N ASP A 4 35.88 27.05 -3.03
CA ASP A 4 34.74 26.11 -3.14
C ASP A 4 35.11 24.64 -2.99
N ASN A 5 36.31 24.21 -3.41
CA ASN A 5 36.69 22.79 -3.35
C ASN A 5 36.89 22.27 -1.91
N LYS A 6 37.36 23.11 -0.97
CA LYS A 6 37.56 22.67 0.43
C LYS A 6 36.25 22.49 1.18
N ARG A 7 35.20 23.27 0.88
CA ARG A 7 33.88 23.09 1.52
C ARG A 7 33.23 21.79 1.06
N VAL A 8 33.20 21.52 -0.25
CA VAL A 8 32.61 20.28 -0.80
C VAL A 8 33.33 19.03 -0.27
N GLN A 9 34.65 19.09 -0.09
CA GLN A 9 35.44 17.97 0.42
C GLN A 9 35.20 17.71 1.91
N VAL A 10 35.07 18.76 2.73
CA VAL A 10 34.69 18.65 4.16
C VAL A 10 33.27 18.12 4.33
N TYR A 11 32.33 18.47 3.44
CA TYR A 11 30.97 17.90 3.45
C TYR A 11 30.94 16.41 3.08
N LYS A 12 31.77 15.97 2.11
CA LYS A 12 31.91 14.55 1.74
C LYS A 12 32.58 13.74 2.86
N GLU A 13 33.64 14.26 3.47
CA GLU A 13 34.35 13.58 4.56
C GLU A 13 33.50 13.47 5.83
N LYS A 14 32.70 14.49 6.18
CA LYS A 14 31.73 14.43 7.30
C LYS A 14 30.64 13.37 7.07
N ARG A 15 30.11 13.24 5.84
CA ARG A 15 29.14 12.19 5.48
C ARG A 15 29.72 10.78 5.57
N ILE A 16 30.97 10.60 5.13
CA ILE A 16 31.66 9.30 5.20
C ILE A 16 31.93 8.91 6.67
N PHE A 17 32.37 9.86 7.50
CA PHE A 17 32.54 9.63 8.95
C PHE A 17 31.20 9.35 9.66
N MET A 18 30.11 10.00 9.25
CA MET A 18 28.74 9.68 9.71
C MET A 18 28.39 8.24 9.37
N ASN A 19 28.51 7.81 8.11
CA ASN A 19 28.18 6.45 7.68
C ASN A 19 28.95 5.36 8.45
N ILE A 20 30.20 5.64 8.85
CA ILE A 20 31.02 4.73 9.66
C ILE A 20 30.52 4.65 11.10
N LYS A 21 30.09 5.77 11.70
CA LYS A 21 29.48 5.77 13.05
C LYS A 21 28.09 5.11 13.04
N PHE A 22 27.24 5.39 12.05
CA PHE A 22 25.91 4.76 11.93
C PHE A 22 25.99 3.23 11.81
N LYS A 23 26.93 2.68 11.04
CA LYS A 23 27.19 1.22 10.98
C LYS A 23 27.64 0.63 12.32
N LYS A 24 28.54 1.34 13.04
CA LYS A 24 29.10 0.88 14.32
C LYS A 24 28.07 0.84 15.45
N TRP A 25 26.98 1.60 15.31
CA TRP A 25 25.89 1.68 16.26
C TRP A 25 24.70 0.81 15.84
N GLY A 26 24.82 -0.08 14.84
CA GLY A 26 23.70 -0.90 14.33
C GLY A 26 22.59 -0.11 13.62
N LEU A 27 22.79 1.18 13.34
CA LEU A 27 21.80 2.07 12.68
C LEU A 27 21.78 1.88 11.15
N GLY A 28 22.29 0.75 10.66
CA GLY A 28 22.33 0.38 9.25
C GLY A 28 21.06 -0.33 8.75
N GLU A 29 20.01 -0.38 9.57
CA GLU A 29 18.72 -0.97 9.20
C GLU A 29 17.91 0.01 8.35
N SER A 30 17.34 -0.50 7.25
CA SER A 30 16.44 0.24 6.37
C SER A 30 15.30 0.87 7.18
N PRO A 31 14.81 2.08 6.84
CA PRO A 31 13.55 2.59 7.37
C PRO A 31 12.46 1.54 7.25
N ARG A 32 11.61 1.43 8.29
CA ARG A 32 10.42 0.59 8.22
C ARG A 32 9.37 1.31 7.40
N THR A 33 9.19 0.86 6.17
CA THR A 33 8.20 1.40 5.23
C THR A 33 7.74 0.34 4.24
N ASP A 34 6.45 0.34 3.96
CA ASP A 34 5.85 -0.52 2.95
C ASP A 34 5.87 0.13 1.56
N LEU A 35 6.07 1.45 1.49
CA LEU A 35 6.11 2.19 0.24
C LEU A 35 7.42 1.94 -0.52
N ALA A 36 7.30 1.51 -1.78
CA ALA A 36 8.45 1.30 -2.65
C ALA A 36 9.20 2.62 -2.93
N ILE A 37 8.45 3.72 -3.09
CA ILE A 37 9.05 5.03 -3.33
C ILE A 37 9.86 5.54 -2.13
N GLU A 38 9.47 5.22 -0.89
CA GLU A 38 10.22 5.62 0.31
C GLU A 38 11.51 4.84 0.48
N THR A 39 11.47 3.56 0.09
CA THR A 39 12.66 2.71 0.01
C THR A 39 13.64 3.32 -0.99
N HIS A 40 13.15 3.71 -2.17
CA HIS A 40 13.96 4.37 -3.18
C HIS A 40 14.57 5.69 -2.72
N GLU A 41 13.75 6.58 -2.16
CA GLU A 41 14.22 7.86 -1.63
C GLU A 41 15.31 7.67 -0.58
N PHE A 42 15.13 6.72 0.36
CA PHE A 42 16.14 6.43 1.38
C PHE A 42 17.46 5.95 0.79
N ASN A 43 17.40 5.05 -0.19
CA ASN A 43 18.58 4.51 -0.85
C ASN A 43 19.34 5.58 -1.62
N VAL A 44 18.62 6.41 -2.39
CA VAL A 44 19.20 7.54 -3.15
C VAL A 44 19.77 8.60 -2.21
N GLU A 45 19.07 8.96 -1.12
CA GLU A 45 19.57 9.87 -0.07
C GLU A 45 20.89 9.36 0.54
N SER A 46 21.02 8.03 0.65
CA SER A 46 22.21 7.32 1.15
C SER A 46 23.30 7.11 0.08
N GLY A 47 23.08 7.55 -1.15
CA GLY A 47 24.01 7.40 -2.28
C GLY A 47 24.11 5.98 -2.83
N LYS A 48 23.09 5.15 -2.61
CA LYS A 48 22.99 3.77 -3.13
C LYS A 48 22.08 3.74 -4.36
N ASP A 49 22.52 3.02 -5.39
CA ASP A 49 21.66 2.57 -6.49
C ASP A 49 20.94 1.30 -6.05
N ASP A 50 19.61 1.35 -5.99
CA ASP A 50 18.77 0.24 -5.56
C ASP A 50 18.09 -0.50 -6.71
N GLY A 51 18.40 -0.14 -7.95
CA GLY A 51 17.85 -0.78 -9.14
C GLY A 51 16.36 -0.53 -9.36
N ILE A 52 15.78 0.50 -8.72
CA ILE A 52 14.39 0.91 -8.95
C ILE A 52 14.36 2.02 -10.01
N LYS A 53 13.55 1.85 -11.05
CA LYS A 53 13.25 2.90 -12.04
C LYS A 53 12.00 3.66 -11.62
N VAL A 54 12.10 4.98 -11.46
CA VAL A 54 10.99 5.84 -11.04
C VAL A 54 10.59 6.81 -12.15
N GLU A 55 9.27 6.92 -12.38
CA GLU A 55 8.64 7.87 -13.29
C GLU A 55 7.48 8.57 -12.58
N THR A 56 7.42 9.90 -12.64
CA THR A 56 6.36 10.70 -12.01
C THR A 56 5.62 11.52 -13.06
N TYR A 57 4.28 11.54 -12.98
CA TYR A 57 3.41 12.27 -13.89
C TYR A 57 2.10 12.68 -13.21
N MET A 58 1.41 13.67 -13.78
CA MET A 58 0.09 14.11 -13.31
C MET A 58 -1.02 13.40 -14.10
N SER A 59 -2.06 12.91 -13.41
CA SER A 59 -3.26 12.33 -14.03
C SER A 59 -4.51 12.86 -13.32
N SER A 60 -5.34 13.61 -14.05
CA SER A 60 -6.56 14.25 -13.52
C SER A 60 -6.34 15.04 -12.21
N GLY A 61 -5.21 15.76 -12.09
CA GLY A 61 -4.86 16.53 -10.89
C GLY A 61 -4.27 15.71 -9.73
N VAL A 62 -4.03 14.41 -9.92
CA VAL A 62 -3.39 13.51 -8.97
C VAL A 62 -1.94 13.26 -9.41
N GLU A 63 -0.97 13.43 -8.53
CA GLU A 63 0.41 13.04 -8.80
C GLU A 63 0.55 11.53 -8.69
N ILE A 64 1.05 10.90 -9.75
CA ILE A 64 1.29 9.47 -9.82
C ILE A 64 2.79 9.24 -9.94
N THR A 65 3.33 8.41 -9.05
CA THR A 65 4.72 7.95 -9.12
C THR A 65 4.74 6.44 -9.34
N LYS A 66 5.31 6.01 -10.46
CA LYS A 66 5.49 4.61 -10.83
C LYS A 66 6.94 4.20 -10.56
N ALA A 67 7.12 3.28 -9.62
CA ALA A 67 8.38 2.63 -9.30
C ALA A 67 8.38 1.20 -9.87
N THR A 68 9.33 0.90 -10.75
CA THR A 68 9.53 -0.44 -11.33
C THR A 68 10.75 -1.09 -10.67
N VAL A 69 10.52 -2.20 -9.98
CA VAL A 69 11.55 -3.03 -9.36
C VAL A 69 11.82 -4.21 -10.30
N TYR A 70 13.06 -4.32 -10.79
CA TYR A 70 13.45 -5.41 -11.66
C TYR A 70 13.90 -6.64 -10.86
N ALA A 71 13.51 -7.82 -11.33
CA ALA A 71 13.91 -9.09 -10.74
C ALA A 71 15.44 -9.23 -10.65
N GLY A 72 15.91 -9.88 -9.58
CA GLY A 72 17.33 -10.07 -9.31
C GLY A 72 17.96 -8.85 -8.64
N LYS A 73 18.58 -7.94 -9.40
CA LYS A 73 19.33 -6.81 -8.79
C LYS A 73 18.40 -5.87 -8.03
N GLY A 74 17.27 -5.47 -8.60
CA GLY A 74 16.33 -4.55 -7.95
C GLY A 74 15.81 -5.12 -6.63
N GLU A 75 15.45 -6.40 -6.63
CA GLU A 75 14.98 -7.08 -5.41
C GLU A 75 16.06 -7.17 -4.33
N LYS A 76 17.28 -7.54 -4.73
CA LYS A 76 18.40 -7.70 -3.80
C LYS A 76 18.82 -6.38 -3.18
N GLU A 77 18.90 -5.31 -3.97
CA GLU A 77 19.42 -4.02 -3.51
C GLU A 77 18.35 -3.18 -2.79
N SER A 78 17.09 -3.26 -3.22
CA SER A 78 15.99 -2.52 -2.58
C SER A 78 15.31 -3.27 -1.44
N GLY A 79 15.32 -4.61 -1.46
CA GLY A 79 14.53 -5.43 -0.54
C GLY A 79 13.02 -5.45 -0.85
N LYS A 80 12.59 -4.87 -1.97
CA LYS A 80 11.20 -4.95 -2.48
C LYS A 80 11.11 -6.02 -3.56
N ARG A 81 9.96 -6.68 -3.69
CA ARG A 81 9.75 -7.67 -4.75
C ARG A 81 9.76 -7.04 -6.13
N ALA A 82 10.08 -7.85 -7.13
CA ALA A 82 9.98 -7.43 -8.52
C ALA A 82 8.53 -7.08 -8.87
N GLY A 83 8.37 -6.08 -9.73
CA GLY A 83 7.09 -5.65 -10.25
C GLY A 83 6.94 -4.14 -10.28
N VAL A 84 5.70 -3.69 -10.36
CA VAL A 84 5.34 -2.29 -10.53
C VAL A 84 4.58 -1.84 -9.31
N TYR A 85 5.07 -0.77 -8.70
CA TYR A 85 4.45 -0.07 -7.58
C TYR A 85 4.04 1.31 -8.04
N ILE A 86 2.76 1.64 -7.91
CA ILE A 86 2.17 2.91 -8.32
C ILE A 86 1.66 3.60 -7.07
N THR A 87 2.26 4.74 -6.74
CA THR A 87 1.83 5.59 -5.63
C THR A 87 1.03 6.76 -6.19
N ALA A 88 -0.21 6.91 -5.74
CA ALA A 88 -1.06 8.06 -6.03
C ALA A 88 -1.10 8.99 -4.81
N ASP A 89 -0.74 10.26 -4.98
CA ASP A 89 -0.95 11.30 -3.96
C ASP A 89 -2.38 11.81 -4.04
N VAL A 90 -3.20 11.36 -3.10
CA VAL A 90 -4.63 11.69 -3.02
C VAL A 90 -4.90 12.87 -2.08
N GLY A 91 -3.86 13.35 -1.38
CA GLY A 91 -3.97 14.38 -0.36
C GLY A 91 -4.95 14.04 0.76
N THR A 92 -5.37 15.05 1.52
CA THR A 92 -6.31 14.87 2.63
C THR A 92 -7.74 14.75 2.13
N LEU A 93 -8.23 13.51 1.98
CA LEU A 93 -9.54 13.20 1.34
C LEU A 93 -10.73 13.96 1.94
N TYR A 94 -10.77 14.13 3.26
CA TYR A 94 -11.89 14.80 3.91
C TYR A 94 -11.94 16.33 3.71
N LEU A 95 -10.91 16.90 3.08
CA LEU A 95 -10.86 18.30 2.64
C LEU A 95 -11.20 18.44 1.15
N LYS A 96 -11.39 17.33 0.43
CA LYS A 96 -11.67 17.32 -1.01
C LYS A 96 -13.14 17.63 -1.28
N THR A 97 -13.37 18.39 -2.34
CA THR A 97 -14.69 18.55 -2.94
C THR A 97 -15.16 17.23 -3.58
N SER A 98 -16.46 17.09 -3.85
CA SER A 98 -16.99 15.89 -4.50
C SER A 98 -16.35 15.64 -5.88
N SER A 99 -16.06 16.69 -6.65
CA SER A 99 -15.42 16.57 -7.97
C SER A 99 -13.95 16.18 -7.88
N GLU A 100 -13.21 16.67 -6.88
CA GLU A 100 -11.85 16.21 -6.60
C GLU A 100 -11.85 14.74 -6.18
N PHE A 101 -12.75 14.35 -5.28
CA PHE A 101 -12.89 12.95 -4.85
C PHE A 101 -13.19 12.04 -6.04
N GLU A 102 -14.12 12.43 -6.91
CA GLU A 102 -14.46 11.70 -8.14
C GLU A 102 -13.25 11.58 -9.07
N SER A 103 -12.51 12.68 -9.28
CA SER A 103 -11.30 12.65 -10.11
C SER A 103 -10.24 11.69 -9.56
N ILE A 104 -10.06 11.66 -8.24
CA ILE A 104 -9.16 10.72 -7.56
C ILE A 104 -9.67 9.27 -7.75
N ALA A 105 -10.95 9.01 -7.53
CA ALA A 105 -11.54 7.67 -7.69
C ALA A 105 -11.41 7.15 -9.14
N ILE A 106 -11.61 8.02 -10.13
CA ILE A 106 -11.39 7.71 -11.54
C ILE A 106 -9.92 7.37 -11.81
N THR A 107 -8.98 8.15 -11.27
CA THR A 107 -7.55 7.89 -11.47
C THR A 107 -7.12 6.57 -10.81
N VAL A 108 -7.53 6.32 -9.57
CA VAL A 108 -7.20 5.08 -8.84
C VAL A 108 -7.86 3.87 -9.52
N SER A 109 -9.12 3.97 -9.94
CA SER A 109 -9.81 2.87 -10.64
C SER A 109 -9.13 2.52 -11.97
N ARG A 110 -8.65 3.50 -12.74
CA ARG A 110 -7.89 3.25 -13.98
C ARG A 110 -6.61 2.46 -13.71
N ILE A 111 -5.86 2.83 -12.67
CA ILE A 111 -4.64 2.12 -12.26
C ILE A 111 -4.98 0.66 -11.90
N ILE A 112 -6.03 0.43 -11.11
CA ILE A 112 -6.46 -0.92 -10.73
C ILE A 112 -6.87 -1.73 -11.97
N SER A 113 -7.67 -1.14 -12.87
CA SER A 113 -8.13 -1.76 -14.11
C SER A 113 -6.99 -2.16 -15.06
N GLU A 114 -5.89 -1.40 -15.08
CA GLU A 114 -4.70 -1.72 -15.87
C GLU A 114 -3.98 -2.98 -15.36
N LEU A 115 -4.01 -3.23 -14.05
CA LEU A 115 -3.36 -4.38 -13.42
C LEU A 115 -4.25 -5.63 -13.38
N ILE A 116 -5.57 -5.48 -13.46
CA ILE A 116 -6.49 -6.62 -13.54
C ILE A 116 -6.27 -7.39 -14.87
N PRO A 117 -6.09 -8.72 -14.83
CA PRO A 117 -6.04 -9.54 -16.04
C PRO A 117 -7.25 -9.31 -16.94
N LYS A 118 -7.01 -9.18 -18.25
CA LYS A 118 -8.04 -8.84 -19.24
C LYS A 118 -9.00 -9.99 -19.55
N ASP A 119 -8.66 -11.20 -19.12
CA ASP A 119 -9.53 -12.36 -19.26
C ASP A 119 -10.81 -12.20 -18.44
N ASP A 120 -11.90 -12.74 -18.97
CA ASP A 120 -13.14 -12.85 -18.21
C ASP A 120 -12.98 -13.91 -17.09
N GLY A 121 -13.65 -13.64 -15.96
CA GLY A 121 -13.63 -14.53 -14.81
C GLY A 121 -13.73 -13.83 -13.47
N CYS A 122 -13.81 -14.64 -12.42
CA CYS A 122 -14.05 -14.18 -11.07
C CYS A 122 -12.84 -13.44 -10.49
N VAL A 123 -13.07 -12.33 -9.78
CA VAL A 123 -12.06 -11.64 -8.97
C VAL A 123 -12.38 -11.83 -7.49
N LEU A 124 -11.36 -12.18 -6.70
CA LEU A 124 -11.45 -12.23 -5.24
C LEU A 124 -10.89 -10.94 -4.63
N VAL A 125 -11.70 -10.20 -3.90
CA VAL A 125 -11.26 -9.01 -3.16
C VAL A 125 -11.14 -9.37 -1.68
N ALA A 126 -9.91 -9.32 -1.15
CA ALA A 126 -9.57 -9.69 0.21
C ALA A 126 -9.22 -8.44 1.03
N GLY A 127 -9.95 -8.20 2.12
CA GLY A 127 -9.68 -7.14 3.08
C GLY A 127 -8.85 -7.70 4.23
N ILE A 128 -7.61 -7.22 4.34
CA ILE A 128 -6.64 -7.69 5.34
C ILE A 128 -6.54 -6.67 6.46
N GLY A 129 -6.44 -7.18 7.68
CA GLY A 129 -6.31 -6.37 8.90
C GLY A 129 -7.35 -6.71 9.95
N ASN A 130 -7.27 -6.05 11.10
CA ASN A 130 -8.23 -6.16 12.19
C ASN A 130 -9.17 -4.94 12.21
N ALA A 131 -10.48 -5.17 12.04
CA ALA A 131 -11.49 -4.12 12.09
C ALA A 131 -11.61 -3.42 13.45
N GLU A 132 -11.16 -4.05 14.55
CA GLU A 132 -11.16 -3.47 15.90
C GLU A 132 -10.00 -2.49 16.12
N ILE A 133 -8.92 -2.58 15.32
CA ILE A 133 -7.78 -1.67 15.39
C ILE A 133 -7.94 -0.63 14.29
N ILE A 134 -8.25 0.61 14.66
CA ILE A 134 -8.58 1.69 13.71
C ILE A 134 -7.53 1.83 12.60
N SER A 135 -6.24 1.82 12.96
CA SER A 135 -5.16 1.96 11.98
C SER A 135 -5.02 0.76 11.04
N ASP A 136 -5.58 -0.40 11.39
CA ASP A 136 -5.53 -1.64 10.61
C ASP A 136 -6.87 -1.96 9.92
N ALA A 137 -7.90 -1.15 10.15
CA ALA A 137 -9.26 -1.41 9.68
C ALA A 137 -9.50 -1.08 8.20
N VAL A 138 -8.54 -0.49 7.48
CA VAL A 138 -8.76 -0.01 6.09
C VAL A 138 -9.11 -1.14 5.12
N GLY A 139 -8.52 -2.33 5.27
CA GLY A 139 -8.84 -3.50 4.45
C GLY A 139 -10.28 -3.97 4.68
N PRO A 140 -10.65 -4.36 5.91
CA PRO A 140 -12.02 -4.74 6.25
C PRO A 140 -13.04 -3.66 5.88
N GLU A 141 -12.78 -2.40 6.19
CA GLU A 141 -13.68 -1.28 5.89
C GLU A 141 -13.84 -1.05 4.39
N THR A 142 -12.80 -1.28 3.58
CA THR A 142 -12.91 -1.18 2.12
C THR A 142 -13.78 -2.31 1.58
N VAL A 143 -13.50 -3.55 1.98
CA VAL A 143 -14.16 -4.73 1.42
C VAL A 143 -15.63 -4.83 1.80
N SER A 144 -16.04 -4.29 2.97
CA SER A 144 -17.47 -4.20 3.33
C SER A 144 -18.30 -3.35 2.35
N LYS A 145 -17.65 -2.53 1.52
CA LYS A 145 -18.28 -1.63 0.53
C LYS A 145 -18.06 -2.11 -0.92
N VAL A 146 -17.34 -3.21 -1.14
CA VAL A 146 -17.17 -3.79 -2.47
C VAL A 146 -18.40 -4.62 -2.84
N ILE A 147 -18.94 -4.42 -4.03
CA ILE A 147 -20.16 -5.08 -4.49
C ILE A 147 -19.83 -6.53 -4.86
N ALA A 148 -20.24 -7.48 -4.03
CA ALA A 148 -20.13 -8.90 -4.36
C ALA A 148 -21.19 -9.29 -5.40
N THR A 149 -20.79 -9.91 -6.50
CA THR A 149 -21.71 -10.18 -7.64
C THR A 149 -21.83 -11.66 -7.98
N ARG A 150 -20.97 -12.54 -7.42
CA ARG A 150 -21.06 -13.99 -7.68
C ARG A 150 -22.41 -14.60 -7.35
N HIS A 151 -23.07 -14.11 -6.30
CA HIS A 151 -24.42 -14.57 -5.94
C HIS A 151 -25.49 -13.96 -6.86
N ILE A 152 -25.32 -12.70 -7.30
CA ILE A 152 -26.22 -12.01 -8.23
C ILE A 152 -26.28 -12.75 -9.57
N LYS A 153 -25.12 -13.15 -10.11
CA LYS A 153 -25.05 -13.95 -11.35
C LYS A 153 -25.92 -15.21 -11.31
N LYS A 154 -26.01 -15.87 -10.15
CA LYS A 154 -26.83 -17.08 -9.96
C LYS A 154 -28.32 -16.78 -9.75
N MET A 155 -28.65 -15.67 -9.10
CA MET A 155 -30.02 -15.36 -8.68
C MET A 155 -30.77 -14.50 -9.71
N LYS A 156 -30.06 -13.63 -10.43
CA LYS A 156 -30.60 -12.61 -11.34
C LYS A 156 -29.63 -12.37 -12.51
N GLU A 157 -29.49 -13.40 -13.36
CA GLU A 157 -28.57 -13.40 -14.51
C GLU A 157 -28.83 -12.21 -15.46
N ASP A 158 -30.10 -11.87 -15.71
CA ASP A 158 -30.48 -10.72 -16.56
C ASP A 158 -29.90 -9.39 -16.03
N ILE A 159 -29.99 -9.14 -14.71
CA ILE A 159 -29.47 -7.92 -14.09
C ILE A 159 -27.93 -7.91 -14.14
N TYR A 160 -27.32 -9.06 -13.87
CA TYR A 160 -25.86 -9.21 -13.92
C TYR A 160 -25.31 -8.81 -15.31
N HIS A 161 -25.96 -9.28 -16.38
CA HIS A 161 -25.56 -8.96 -17.74
C HIS A 161 -25.95 -7.54 -18.16
N SER A 162 -27.14 -7.03 -17.77
CA SER A 162 -27.57 -5.67 -18.15
C SER A 162 -26.67 -4.59 -17.56
N LEU A 163 -26.11 -4.83 -16.37
CA LEU A 163 -25.19 -3.93 -15.70
C LEU A 163 -23.70 -4.21 -16.02
N ASN A 164 -23.43 -5.17 -16.93
CA ASN A 164 -22.07 -5.57 -17.31
C ASN A 164 -21.14 -5.85 -16.11
N LEU A 165 -21.67 -6.50 -15.07
CA LEU A 165 -20.93 -6.73 -13.84
C LEU A 165 -19.86 -7.81 -14.05
N LYS A 166 -18.63 -7.58 -13.58
CA LYS A 166 -17.65 -8.66 -13.38
C LYS A 166 -18.02 -9.53 -12.19
N GLU A 167 -17.74 -10.83 -12.28
CA GLU A 167 -17.99 -11.78 -11.18
C GLU A 167 -17.00 -11.49 -10.03
N THR A 168 -17.51 -11.07 -8.89
CA THR A 168 -16.71 -10.63 -7.74
C THR A 168 -17.14 -11.39 -6.50
N VAL A 169 -16.14 -11.89 -5.78
CA VAL A 169 -16.29 -12.41 -4.41
C VAL A 169 -15.46 -11.57 -3.47
N THR A 170 -15.94 -11.42 -2.24
CA THR A 170 -15.29 -10.63 -1.21
C THR A 170 -15.03 -11.49 0.02
N VAL A 171 -13.93 -11.22 0.71
CA VAL A 171 -13.63 -11.81 2.02
C VAL A 171 -12.96 -10.78 2.90
N GLN A 172 -13.37 -10.68 4.15
CA GLN A 172 -12.61 -10.01 5.18
C GLN A 172 -11.83 -11.09 5.93
N THR A 173 -10.52 -10.92 6.00
CA THR A 173 -9.70 -11.70 6.93
C THR A 173 -9.60 -10.97 8.25
N ASP A 174 -9.14 -11.66 9.28
CA ASP A 174 -8.81 -11.08 10.57
C ASP A 174 -7.33 -11.40 10.86
N VAL A 175 -6.85 -11.04 12.05
CA VAL A 175 -5.49 -11.35 12.48
C VAL A 175 -5.39 -12.77 13.05
N MET A 176 -4.23 -13.40 12.86
CA MET A 176 -3.94 -14.74 13.39
C MET A 176 -4.25 -14.88 14.89
N GLY A 177 -4.07 -13.81 15.68
CA GLY A 177 -4.39 -13.82 17.11
C GLY A 177 -5.86 -14.11 17.43
N ASN A 178 -6.78 -13.79 16.51
CA ASN A 178 -8.21 -14.00 16.67
C ASN A 178 -8.66 -15.34 16.06
N THR A 179 -8.10 -15.71 14.90
CA THR A 179 -8.58 -16.84 14.09
C THR A 179 -7.74 -18.11 14.23
N GLY A 180 -6.48 -17.98 14.66
CA GLY A 180 -5.47 -19.05 14.58
C GLY A 180 -5.02 -19.39 13.17
N ILE A 181 -5.41 -18.60 12.15
CA ILE A 181 -5.12 -18.84 10.73
C ILE A 181 -4.56 -17.54 10.12
N GLU A 182 -3.49 -17.63 9.35
CA GLU A 182 -2.95 -16.46 8.65
C GLU A 182 -3.84 -16.01 7.49
N SER A 183 -3.92 -14.70 7.24
CA SER A 183 -4.74 -14.13 6.16
C SER A 183 -4.41 -14.76 4.80
N ALA A 184 -3.13 -15.06 4.54
CA ALA A 184 -2.68 -15.70 3.31
C ALA A 184 -3.22 -17.14 3.15
N GLU A 185 -3.37 -17.89 4.25
CA GLU A 185 -3.94 -19.24 4.22
C GLU A 185 -5.43 -19.20 3.89
N ILE A 186 -6.18 -18.25 4.51
CA ILE A 186 -7.60 -18.04 4.22
C ILE A 186 -7.79 -17.71 2.73
N VAL A 187 -6.98 -16.80 2.20
CA VAL A 187 -7.05 -16.41 0.79
C VAL A 187 -6.67 -17.56 -0.12
N SER A 188 -5.60 -18.31 0.19
CA SER A 188 -5.16 -19.47 -0.59
C SER A 188 -6.25 -20.55 -0.68
N ALA A 189 -6.89 -20.89 0.43
CA ALA A 189 -8.01 -21.84 0.46
C ALA A 189 -9.20 -21.38 -0.41
N LEU A 190 -9.49 -20.08 -0.41
CA LEU A 190 -10.52 -19.51 -1.28
C LEU A 190 -10.09 -19.51 -2.75
N VAL A 191 -8.82 -19.26 -3.06
CA VAL A 191 -8.29 -19.34 -4.43
C VAL A 191 -8.42 -20.77 -4.96
N GLU A 192 -8.05 -21.78 -4.18
CA GLU A 192 -8.20 -23.19 -4.55
C GLU A 192 -9.66 -23.55 -4.87
N LYS A 193 -10.59 -23.09 -4.02
CA LYS A 193 -12.02 -23.43 -4.13
C LYS A 193 -12.74 -22.66 -5.23
N ILE A 194 -12.47 -21.36 -5.35
CA ILE A 194 -13.20 -20.42 -6.22
C ILE A 194 -12.54 -20.32 -7.59
N LYS A 195 -11.21 -20.51 -7.66
CA LYS A 195 -10.39 -20.34 -8.86
C LYS A 195 -10.59 -18.95 -9.51
N PRO A 196 -10.43 -17.86 -8.74
CA PRO A 196 -10.47 -16.52 -9.31
C PRO A 196 -9.30 -16.31 -10.28
N LYS A 197 -9.46 -15.36 -11.21
CA LYS A 197 -8.42 -14.96 -12.17
C LYS A 197 -7.34 -14.08 -11.54
N CYS A 198 -7.69 -13.36 -10.48
CA CYS A 198 -6.75 -12.63 -9.64
C CYS A 198 -7.33 -12.38 -8.26
N VAL A 199 -6.45 -11.99 -7.34
CA VAL A 199 -6.81 -11.46 -6.02
C VAL A 199 -6.51 -9.97 -5.99
N ILE A 200 -7.44 -9.16 -5.49
CA ILE A 200 -7.18 -7.79 -5.05
C ILE A 200 -7.08 -7.82 -3.52
N ALA A 201 -5.88 -7.59 -2.99
CA ALA A 201 -5.62 -7.54 -1.56
C ALA A 201 -5.58 -6.09 -1.08
N VAL A 202 -6.43 -5.73 -0.12
CA VAL A 202 -6.48 -4.40 0.47
C VAL A 202 -5.98 -4.46 1.91
N ASP A 203 -4.95 -3.69 2.25
CA ASP A 203 -4.32 -3.70 3.59
C ASP A 203 -3.92 -2.29 4.06
N SER A 204 -3.65 -2.16 5.35
CA SER A 204 -3.00 -0.98 5.93
C SER A 204 -1.49 -1.02 5.68
N LEU A 205 -0.88 0.15 5.44
CA LEU A 205 0.56 0.27 5.21
C LEU A 205 1.22 1.13 6.29
N ALA A 206 2.53 0.94 6.47
CA ALA A 206 3.40 1.85 7.19
C ALA A 206 4.16 2.76 6.23
N SER A 207 4.16 4.05 6.57
CA SER A 207 4.98 5.07 5.91
C SER A 207 6.20 5.41 6.78
N ARG A 208 7.27 5.88 6.15
CA ARG A 208 8.41 6.58 6.77
C ARG A 208 8.08 8.06 6.96
N LYS A 209 7.38 8.68 6.00
CA LYS A 209 7.08 10.12 5.99
C LYS A 209 5.68 10.40 6.51
N LEU A 210 5.58 11.33 7.47
CA LEU A 210 4.30 11.85 7.97
C LEU A 210 3.44 12.46 6.86
N SER A 211 4.07 13.06 5.83
CA SER A 211 3.35 13.70 4.72
C SER A 211 2.58 12.72 3.83
N ARG A 212 2.90 11.42 3.88
CA ARG A 212 2.23 10.35 3.10
C ARG A 212 1.18 9.60 3.90
N LEU A 213 1.12 9.85 5.20
CA LEU A 213 0.15 9.27 6.11
C LEU A 213 -1.24 9.74 5.72
N ALA A 214 -2.13 8.80 5.42
CA ALA A 214 -3.52 9.05 5.02
C ALA A 214 -3.74 9.86 3.73
N SER A 215 -2.66 10.17 2.99
CA SER A 215 -2.67 11.02 1.80
C SER A 215 -2.18 10.32 0.56
N THR A 216 -1.80 9.04 0.67
CA THR A 216 -1.30 8.26 -0.47
C THR A 216 -1.98 6.90 -0.55
N VAL A 217 -2.14 6.42 -1.78
CA VAL A 217 -2.55 5.04 -2.08
C VAL A 217 -1.42 4.39 -2.86
N GLN A 218 -0.94 3.24 -2.42
CA GLN A 218 -0.01 2.41 -3.19
C GLN A 218 -0.77 1.22 -3.79
N ILE A 219 -0.61 1.02 -5.09
CA ILE A 219 -1.14 -0.11 -5.83
C ILE A 219 0.04 -0.86 -6.45
N SER A 220 0.09 -2.18 -6.35
CA SER A 220 1.17 -2.97 -6.96
C SER A 220 0.71 -4.35 -7.43
N ASN A 221 1.45 -4.94 -8.36
CA ASN A 221 1.24 -6.32 -8.82
C ASN A 221 2.23 -7.31 -8.21
N SER A 222 2.99 -6.89 -7.20
CA SER A 222 4.04 -7.69 -6.55
C SER A 222 3.53 -8.47 -5.33
N GLY A 223 2.24 -8.35 -5.01
CA GLY A 223 1.64 -8.83 -3.77
C GLY A 223 1.89 -7.88 -2.58
N ILE A 224 1.56 -8.38 -1.39
CA ILE A 224 1.68 -7.64 -0.13
C ILE A 224 2.24 -8.55 0.95
N MET A 225 2.97 -7.96 1.90
CA MET A 225 3.35 -8.62 3.14
C MET A 225 2.44 -8.13 4.27
N PRO A 226 1.40 -8.90 4.65
CA PRO A 226 0.44 -8.47 5.64
C PRO A 226 1.07 -8.12 7.00
N GLY A 227 0.56 -7.08 7.66
CA GLY A 227 1.01 -6.73 9.02
C GLY A 227 2.43 -6.16 9.10
N ALA A 228 3.03 -5.74 7.98
CA ALA A 228 4.32 -5.06 7.97
C ALA A 228 4.30 -3.75 8.81
N GLY A 229 3.12 -3.12 8.91
CA GLY A 229 2.85 -1.98 9.78
C GLY A 229 2.52 -2.30 11.24
N VAL A 230 2.44 -3.56 11.68
CA VAL A 230 2.31 -3.94 13.11
C VAL A 230 3.07 -5.25 13.38
N ALA A 231 4.38 -5.12 13.63
CA ALA A 231 5.26 -6.06 14.34
C ALA A 231 5.15 -7.60 14.14
N ASN A 232 4.78 -8.14 12.97
CA ASN A 232 4.93 -9.58 12.68
C ASN A 232 5.31 -9.85 11.21
N ARG A 233 6.32 -10.70 10.97
CA ARG A 233 6.58 -11.24 9.62
C ARG A 233 5.51 -12.29 9.32
N ARG A 234 4.41 -11.88 8.69
CA ARG A 234 3.34 -12.79 8.27
C ARG A 234 3.68 -13.46 6.95
N LEU A 235 2.98 -14.55 6.64
CA LEU A 235 3.03 -15.18 5.34
C LEU A 235 2.64 -14.17 4.25
N GLU A 236 3.49 -14.07 3.24
CA GLU A 236 3.32 -13.13 2.15
C GLU A 236 2.13 -13.53 1.27
N LEU A 237 1.38 -12.54 0.79
CA LEU A 237 0.28 -12.74 -0.14
C LEU A 237 0.68 -12.22 -1.52
N ASN A 238 1.14 -13.12 -2.39
CA ASN A 238 1.57 -12.82 -3.75
C ASN A 238 1.27 -14.00 -4.68
N GLU A 239 1.57 -13.85 -5.97
CA GLU A 239 1.29 -14.88 -6.98
C GLU A 239 2.00 -16.21 -6.71
N GLU A 240 3.22 -16.20 -6.16
CA GLU A 240 3.95 -17.43 -5.82
C GLU A 240 3.28 -18.18 -4.66
N THR A 241 2.66 -17.47 -3.71
CA THR A 241 2.05 -18.08 -2.53
C THR A 241 0.62 -18.56 -2.75
N VAL A 242 -0.16 -17.90 -3.62
CA VAL A 242 -1.56 -18.29 -3.89
C VAL A 242 -1.82 -18.84 -5.30
N GLY A 243 -0.85 -18.77 -6.21
CA GLY A 243 -0.93 -19.35 -7.55
C GLY A 243 -1.75 -18.57 -8.58
N VAL A 244 -2.19 -17.36 -8.25
CA VAL A 244 -2.88 -16.43 -9.16
C VAL A 244 -2.35 -15.00 -8.95
N PRO A 245 -2.41 -14.12 -9.96
CA PRO A 245 -1.94 -12.73 -9.83
C PRO A 245 -2.56 -12.03 -8.61
N VAL A 246 -1.73 -11.31 -7.84
CA VAL A 246 -2.16 -10.53 -6.67
C VAL A 246 -1.91 -9.05 -6.90
N ILE A 247 -2.98 -8.27 -6.88
CA ILE A 247 -2.95 -6.81 -6.93
C ILE A 247 -3.11 -6.31 -5.49
N ALA A 248 -2.04 -5.79 -4.94
CA ALA A 248 -2.04 -5.21 -3.61
C ALA A 248 -2.40 -3.72 -3.67
N ILE A 249 -3.29 -3.29 -2.81
CA ILE A 249 -3.71 -1.90 -2.63
C ILE A 249 -3.57 -1.57 -1.14
N GLY A 250 -2.92 -0.46 -0.82
CA GLY A 250 -2.81 -0.06 0.57
C GLY A 250 -2.67 1.44 0.76
N VAL A 251 -3.04 1.87 1.96
CA VAL A 251 -2.98 3.26 2.40
C VAL A 251 -2.10 3.32 3.64
N PRO A 252 -1.12 4.23 3.71
CA PRO A 252 -0.35 4.37 4.93
C PRO A 252 -1.18 4.96 6.06
N THR A 253 -1.36 4.20 7.13
CA THR A 253 -2.19 4.59 8.29
C THR A 253 -1.36 4.86 9.53
N VAL A 254 -0.11 4.38 9.54
CA VAL A 254 0.86 4.57 10.62
C VAL A 254 2.23 4.94 10.09
N VAL A 255 3.03 5.54 10.97
CA VAL A 255 4.48 5.64 10.83
C VAL A 255 5.14 4.91 11.99
N ASP A 256 6.18 4.14 11.71
CA ASP A 256 7.00 3.50 12.73
C ASP A 256 7.69 4.57 13.60
N ALA A 257 7.47 4.53 14.92
CA ALA A 257 7.92 5.59 15.81
C ALA A 257 9.46 5.72 15.81
N PHE A 258 10.18 4.60 15.76
CA PHE A 258 11.64 4.61 15.68
C PHE A 258 12.13 5.27 14.39
N THR A 259 11.54 4.90 13.26
CA THR A 259 11.81 5.48 11.93
C THR A 259 11.54 6.98 11.92
N LEU A 260 10.42 7.43 12.49
CA LEU A 260 10.08 8.85 12.60
C LEU A 260 11.09 9.62 13.46
N ILE A 261 11.37 9.09 14.65
CA ILE A 261 12.26 9.75 15.60
C ILE A 261 13.68 9.83 15.03
N ARG A 262 14.18 8.77 14.39
CA ARG A 262 15.47 8.78 13.69
C ARG A 262 15.53 9.86 12.61
N ASP A 263 14.46 10.05 11.85
CA ASP A 263 14.42 11.06 10.79
C ASP A 263 14.34 12.50 11.34
N LEU A 264 13.81 12.69 12.55
CA LEU A 264 13.70 14.00 13.22
C LEU A 264 14.94 14.39 14.06
N LEU A 265 15.66 13.40 14.60
CA LEU A 265 16.79 13.65 15.49
C LEU A 265 18.06 14.02 14.72
N THR A 266 18.76 15.03 15.23
CA THR A 266 20.15 15.31 14.87
C THR A 266 21.11 14.72 15.92
N GLU A 267 22.36 14.47 15.48
CA GLU A 267 23.51 13.73 16.04
C GLU A 267 23.64 13.36 17.56
N ASN A 268 22.87 13.90 18.49
CA ASN A 268 23.07 13.77 19.95
C ASN A 268 21.99 13.00 20.71
N ALA A 269 21.04 12.36 20.03
CA ALA A 269 19.99 11.63 20.70
C ALA A 269 20.40 10.19 21.03
N ASN A 270 20.05 9.73 22.23
CA ASN A 270 20.31 8.37 22.67
C ASN A 270 19.32 7.40 22.00
N ILE A 271 19.64 6.98 20.77
CA ILE A 271 18.80 6.10 19.96
C ILE A 271 18.71 4.67 20.54
N GLU A 272 19.64 4.26 21.41
CA GLU A 272 19.62 2.93 22.04
C GLU A 272 18.38 2.72 22.93
N LEU A 273 17.91 3.76 23.62
CA LEU A 273 16.69 3.67 24.44
C LEU A 273 15.42 3.43 23.61
N LEU A 274 15.44 3.82 22.33
CA LEU A 274 14.31 3.66 21.41
C LEU A 274 14.29 2.26 20.77
N ARG A 275 15.42 1.56 20.74
CA ARG A 275 15.52 0.20 20.18
C ARG A 275 14.84 -0.86 21.02
N GLU A 276 14.81 -0.67 22.34
CA GLU A 276 14.10 -1.59 23.23
C GLU A 276 12.57 -1.47 23.07
N GLN A 277 12.10 -0.49 22.29
CA GLN A 277 10.69 -0.14 22.08
C GLN A 277 10.27 -0.30 20.60
N ASN A 278 10.64 -1.41 19.95
CA ASN A 278 10.44 -1.67 18.51
C ASN A 278 8.98 -1.88 18.02
N ASN A 279 7.97 -1.55 18.84
CA ASN A 279 6.56 -1.85 18.55
C ASN A 279 5.62 -0.63 18.64
N PHE A 280 6.16 0.59 18.66
CA PHE A 280 5.33 1.80 18.69
C PHE A 280 5.09 2.37 17.30
N TYR A 281 3.84 2.74 17.07
CA TYR A 281 3.38 3.40 15.86
C TYR A 281 2.75 4.74 16.19
N VAL A 282 2.93 5.68 15.27
CA VAL A 282 2.30 6.99 15.32
C VAL A 282 1.19 7.01 14.27
N ALA A 283 -0.03 7.34 14.70
CA ALA A 283 -1.19 7.48 13.83
C ALA A 283 -1.79 8.89 13.98
N PRO A 284 -2.50 9.42 12.97
CA PRO A 284 -3.17 10.71 13.07
C PRO A 284 -4.26 10.71 14.15
N LYS A 285 -4.50 11.86 14.79
CA LYS A 285 -5.59 12.01 15.77
C LYS A 285 -6.97 11.67 15.15
N GLU A 286 -7.19 12.03 13.89
CA GLU A 286 -8.44 11.78 13.17
C GLU A 286 -8.46 10.45 12.41
N SER A 287 -7.70 9.44 12.88
CA SER A 287 -7.57 8.14 12.20
C SER A 287 -8.91 7.52 11.80
N GLY A 288 -9.92 7.57 12.67
CA GLY A 288 -11.25 7.01 12.36
C GLY A 288 -11.90 7.64 11.12
N ARG A 289 -11.83 8.97 10.98
CA ARG A 289 -12.38 9.67 9.81
C ARG A 289 -11.57 9.39 8.56
N ILE A 290 -10.25 9.45 8.69
CA ILE A 290 -9.28 9.15 7.63
C ILE A 290 -9.53 7.75 7.04
N ILE A 291 -9.65 6.73 7.89
CA ILE A 291 -9.84 5.34 7.46
C ILE A 291 -11.18 5.19 6.76
N LYS A 292 -12.24 5.83 7.27
CA LYS A 292 -13.56 5.83 6.64
C LYS A 292 -13.52 6.41 5.22
N ASP A 293 -12.86 7.55 5.04
CA ASP A 293 -12.82 8.23 3.73
C ASP A 293 -11.86 7.55 2.75
N ALA A 294 -10.72 7.04 3.23
CA ALA A 294 -9.84 6.19 2.45
C ALA A 294 -10.55 4.91 1.98
N SER A 295 -11.27 4.22 2.87
CA SER A 295 -11.99 2.99 2.54
C SER A 295 -13.11 3.22 1.54
N LYS A 296 -13.81 4.37 1.61
CA LYS A 296 -14.77 4.77 0.58
C LYS A 296 -14.11 4.98 -0.78
N LEU A 297 -12.97 5.70 -0.80
CA LEU A 297 -12.23 5.92 -2.04
C LEU A 297 -11.79 4.59 -2.67
N LEU A 298 -11.19 3.71 -1.88
CA LEU A 298 -10.72 2.42 -2.37
C LEU A 298 -11.88 1.55 -2.86
N ALA A 299 -12.97 1.46 -2.10
CA ALA A 299 -14.13 0.66 -2.49
C ALA A 299 -14.79 1.19 -3.77
N ALA A 300 -14.95 2.52 -3.88
CA ALA A 300 -15.45 3.15 -5.09
C ALA A 300 -14.54 2.84 -6.28
N SER A 301 -13.23 3.01 -6.11
CA SER A 301 -12.26 2.77 -7.16
C SER A 301 -12.22 1.31 -7.62
N ILE A 302 -12.33 0.36 -6.68
CA ILE A 302 -12.41 -1.09 -6.97
C ILE A 302 -13.70 -1.42 -7.71
N ASN A 303 -14.85 -0.92 -7.24
CA ASN A 303 -16.15 -1.16 -7.91
C ASN A 303 -16.16 -0.59 -9.33
N MET A 304 -15.66 0.64 -9.52
CA MET A 304 -15.51 1.25 -10.85
C MET A 304 -14.59 0.43 -11.75
N ALA A 305 -13.46 -0.06 -11.20
CA ALA A 305 -12.51 -0.87 -11.96
C ALA A 305 -13.05 -2.24 -12.37
N LEU A 306 -13.82 -2.89 -11.49
CA LEU A 306 -14.38 -4.22 -11.74
C LEU A 306 -15.63 -4.18 -12.62
N HIS A 307 -16.50 -3.20 -12.41
CA HIS A 307 -17.84 -3.20 -12.98
C HIS A 307 -18.06 -2.14 -14.06
N GLY A 308 -17.08 -1.25 -14.28
CA GLY A 308 -17.21 -0.16 -15.26
C GLY A 308 -18.24 0.89 -14.87
N LEU A 309 -18.66 0.91 -13.60
CA LEU A 309 -19.63 1.85 -13.05
C LEU A 309 -19.01 3.24 -12.87
N THR A 310 -19.85 4.26 -12.93
CA THR A 310 -19.55 5.63 -12.47
C THR A 310 -19.61 5.71 -10.95
N LEU A 311 -19.05 6.78 -10.36
CA LEU A 311 -19.12 7.00 -8.92
C LEU A 311 -20.57 7.14 -8.42
N SER A 312 -21.46 7.75 -9.21
CA SER A 312 -22.89 7.87 -8.87
C SER A 312 -23.54 6.50 -8.77
N GLU A 313 -23.36 5.65 -9.78
CA GLU A 313 -23.95 4.31 -9.81
C GLU A 313 -23.43 3.44 -8.65
N VAL A 314 -22.14 3.53 -8.31
CA VAL A 314 -21.60 2.84 -7.13
C VAL A 314 -22.29 3.31 -5.85
N THR A 315 -22.52 4.61 -5.71
CA THR A 315 -23.16 5.19 -4.52
C THR A 315 -24.63 4.78 -4.40
N GLU A 316 -25.33 4.65 -5.52
CA GLU A 316 -26.72 4.19 -5.58
C GLU A 316 -26.86 2.72 -5.21
N LEU A 317 -25.93 1.86 -5.64
CA LEU A 317 -25.95 0.42 -5.36
C LEU A 317 -25.55 0.06 -3.92
N GLN A 318 -25.05 1.01 -3.14
CA GLN A 318 -24.63 0.82 -1.74
C GLN A 318 -25.68 1.27 -0.71
N GLN A 319 -26.81 1.84 -1.14
CA GLN A 319 -27.94 2.27 -0.30
C GLN A 319 -28.97 1.15 -0.13
#